data_AF-A0A7W0QB37-F1
#
_entry.id   AF-A0A7W0QB37-F1
#
_cell.length_a   1.000
_cell.length_b   1.000
_cell.length_c   1.000
_cell.angle_alpha   90.00
_cell.angle_beta   90.00
_cell.angle_gamma   90.00
#
_symmetry.space_group_name_H-M   'P 1'
#
loop_
_entity.id
_entity.type
_entity.pdbx_description
1 polymer ?
#
loop_
_entity_poly.entity_id
_entity_poly.type
_entity_poly.pdbx_seq_one_letter_code
_entity_poly.pdbx_strand_id
1 'polypeptide(L)'
;MRTHILVLLLAACNARKPTPKQEAVTPTKPVAGDPGHGSSGSGSNGSAGDPAWTKDPPDVLRDKINGVNAHVIVLKNTATFPEYRQVLAMVEKTPGVVAAEPFIFAELEMSSAAKPPVSIALKAVDPARVGRVLTIGTQMKSGTLDALGNGAPPPIILGDVLAKTLDVRVGDDVTLTPPQDPLVAGEGARPGVFRVAGTFHMAFDEYDERLALAPLPAVQALLGRGDHVMGIEMTVKVLGQSDEIAKALEVTLGGPPYKAIDWYELNEQLFTTAGHARP
;
A
#
# COMPACT_ATOMS: atom_id res chain seq x y z
N MET A 1 12.95 -9.09 -8.93
CA MET A 1 12.56 -8.55 -7.61
C MET A 1 12.29 -7.07 -7.80
N ARG A 2 11.04 -6.62 -7.87
CA ARG A 2 10.70 -5.26 -8.31
C ARG A 2 9.62 -4.55 -7.47
N THR A 3 9.39 -4.98 -6.25
CA THR A 3 8.30 -4.43 -5.44
C THR A 3 8.74 -4.42 -3.99
N HIS A 4 9.10 -3.27 -3.42
CA HIS A 4 9.51 -3.21 -2.02
C HIS A 4 8.67 -2.23 -1.19
N ILE A 5 8.39 -1.00 -1.64
CA ILE A 5 7.62 -0.05 -0.80
C ILE A 5 6.19 -0.54 -0.59
N LEU A 6 5.55 -0.93 -1.69
CA LEU A 6 4.16 -1.30 -1.65
C LEU A 6 3.97 -2.67 -0.96
N VAL A 7 4.94 -3.55 -1.18
CA VAL A 7 5.05 -4.83 -0.50
C VAL A 7 5.27 -4.64 0.98
N LEU A 8 5.98 -3.61 1.45
CA LEU A 8 6.16 -3.36 2.88
C LEU A 8 4.88 -2.83 3.53
N LEU A 9 4.13 -1.93 2.88
CA LEU A 9 2.79 -1.56 3.37
C LEU A 9 1.88 -2.80 3.44
N LEU A 10 1.89 -3.62 2.39
CA LEU A 10 1.14 -4.87 2.32
C LEU A 10 1.66 -5.94 3.27
N ALA A 11 2.95 -6.01 3.59
CA ALA A 11 3.59 -6.99 4.46
C ALA A 11 3.43 -6.61 5.92
N ALA A 12 3.58 -5.33 6.27
CA ALA A 12 3.15 -4.78 7.55
C ALA A 12 1.66 -5.07 7.76
N CYS A 13 0.86 -5.00 6.69
CA CYS A 13 -0.50 -5.47 6.72
C CYS A 13 -0.59 -7.01 6.77
N ASN A 14 0.19 -7.81 6.01
CA ASN A 14 0.03 -9.26 5.82
C ASN A 14 0.78 -10.16 6.83
N ALA A 15 1.61 -9.62 7.72
CA ALA A 15 2.22 -10.34 8.84
C ALA A 15 1.18 -10.97 9.82
N ARG A 16 -0.11 -10.79 9.52
CA ARG A 16 -1.35 -11.40 10.03
C ARG A 16 -1.42 -12.95 10.11
N LYS A 17 -0.46 -13.73 9.61
CA LYS A 17 -0.55 -15.21 9.71
C LYS A 17 0.15 -15.73 10.98
N PRO A 18 -0.53 -16.45 11.89
CA PRO A 18 0.16 -17.22 12.90
C PRO A 18 1.04 -18.28 12.20
N THR A 19 2.31 -18.34 12.57
CA THR A 19 3.22 -19.40 12.15
C THR A 19 2.57 -20.75 12.49
N PRO A 20 2.43 -21.70 11.55
CA PRO A 20 2.02 -23.04 11.91
C PRO A 20 3.06 -23.58 12.90
N LYS A 21 2.59 -24.06 14.05
CA LYS A 21 3.43 -24.81 14.98
C LYS A 21 4.08 -25.93 14.17
N GLN A 22 5.41 -25.96 14.15
CA GLN A 22 6.15 -27.11 13.64
C GLN A 22 5.70 -28.32 14.47
N GLU A 23 4.86 -29.18 13.89
CA GLU A 23 4.67 -30.53 14.39
C GLU A 23 5.99 -31.26 14.22
N ALA A 24 6.49 -31.82 15.32
CA ALA A 24 7.70 -32.61 15.35
C ALA A 24 7.54 -33.82 14.42
N VAL A 25 8.28 -33.81 13.31
CA VAL A 25 8.37 -34.97 12.42
C VAL A 25 9.33 -35.97 13.07
N THR A 26 8.77 -37.09 13.51
CA THR A 26 9.52 -38.26 14.01
C THR A 26 10.36 -38.87 12.87
N PRO A 27 11.66 -39.17 13.07
CA PRO A 27 12.52 -39.63 11.98
C PRO A 27 12.28 -41.10 11.63
N THR A 28 11.88 -41.36 10.38
CA THR A 28 11.95 -42.70 9.78
C THR A 28 13.32 -42.93 9.11
N LYS A 29 13.88 -44.13 9.35
CA LYS A 29 15.20 -44.63 8.94
C LYS A 29 15.50 -44.50 7.43
N PRO A 30 16.79 -44.43 7.04
CA PRO A 30 17.21 -44.35 5.65
C PRO A 30 17.29 -45.73 4.98
N VAL A 31 16.94 -45.78 3.69
CA VAL A 31 17.30 -46.87 2.76
C VAL A 31 18.28 -46.32 1.74
N ALA A 32 19.36 -47.07 1.52
CA ALA A 32 20.47 -46.76 0.62
C ALA A 32 20.13 -47.06 -0.85
N GLY A 33 20.72 -46.29 -1.77
CA GLY A 33 20.68 -46.52 -3.23
C GLY A 33 21.57 -45.55 -4.02
N ASP A 34 22.80 -46.02 -4.27
CA ASP A 34 23.83 -45.78 -5.32
C ASP A 34 23.94 -44.49 -6.18
N PRO A 35 25.17 -44.16 -6.67
CA PRO A 35 25.53 -42.85 -7.18
C PRO A 35 25.58 -42.73 -8.72
N GLY A 36 25.50 -41.48 -9.18
CA GLY A 36 26.26 -41.02 -10.33
C GLY A 36 25.41 -40.56 -11.52
N HIS A 37 25.42 -39.25 -11.78
CA HIS A 37 25.85 -38.64 -13.04
C HIS A 37 25.81 -37.12 -12.90
N GLY A 38 26.94 -36.48 -13.16
CA GLY A 38 27.07 -35.02 -13.25
C GLY A 38 27.12 -34.57 -14.71
N SER A 39 26.45 -33.47 -15.00
CA SER A 39 26.83 -32.44 -15.99
C SER A 39 25.87 -31.25 -15.78
N SER A 40 26.37 -30.14 -15.22
CA SER A 40 26.80 -28.92 -15.93
C SER A 40 25.74 -28.29 -16.84
N GLY A 41 25.16 -27.19 -16.36
CA GLY A 41 24.28 -26.30 -17.12
C GLY A 41 24.20 -24.94 -16.44
N SER A 42 25.28 -24.17 -16.54
CA SER A 42 25.37 -22.76 -16.15
C SER A 42 24.42 -21.92 -17.00
N GLY A 43 23.34 -21.42 -16.39
CA GLY A 43 22.49 -20.37 -16.94
C GLY A 43 22.73 -19.09 -16.13
N SER A 44 23.54 -18.19 -16.67
CA SER A 44 23.77 -16.85 -16.13
C SER A 44 22.45 -16.07 -16.11
N ASN A 45 21.86 -15.88 -14.94
CA ASN A 45 20.80 -14.90 -14.76
C ASN A 45 21.43 -13.51 -14.80
N GLY A 46 21.10 -12.73 -15.83
CA GLY A 46 21.48 -11.33 -15.94
C GLY A 46 20.95 -10.55 -14.73
N SER A 47 21.86 -10.06 -13.90
CA SER A 47 21.57 -9.11 -12.83
C SER A 47 21.04 -7.82 -13.47
N ALA A 48 19.75 -7.54 -13.31
CA ALA A 48 19.24 -6.20 -13.48
C ALA A 48 19.88 -5.36 -12.36
N GLY A 49 20.59 -4.29 -12.73
CA GLY A 49 21.25 -3.41 -11.76
C GLY A 49 20.29 -2.89 -10.69
N ASP A 50 20.84 -2.58 -9.51
CA ASP A 50 20.05 -2.11 -8.37
C ASP A 50 19.14 -0.93 -8.76
N PRO A 51 17.92 -0.84 -8.19
CA PRO A 51 17.01 0.27 -8.45
C PRO A 51 17.70 1.62 -8.25
N ALA A 52 17.37 2.62 -9.08
CA ALA A 52 18.06 3.92 -9.05
C ALA A 52 18.05 4.59 -7.66
N TRP A 53 17.02 4.34 -6.86
CA TRP A 53 16.86 4.92 -5.51
C TRP A 53 17.83 4.36 -4.46
N THR A 54 18.47 3.21 -4.68
CA THR A 54 19.41 2.64 -3.70
C THR A 54 20.67 3.49 -3.52
N LYS A 55 20.91 4.41 -4.47
CA LYS A 55 22.03 5.37 -4.45
C LYS A 55 21.63 6.74 -3.91
N ASP A 56 20.36 6.96 -3.58
CA ASP A 56 19.90 8.24 -3.05
C ASP A 56 20.45 8.47 -1.62
N PRO A 57 20.85 9.71 -1.28
CA PRO A 57 21.11 10.11 0.11
C PRO A 57 19.89 9.86 1.02
N PRO A 58 20.07 9.65 2.35
CA PRO A 58 18.99 9.30 3.26
C PRO A 58 17.82 10.29 3.28
N ASP A 59 18.12 11.59 3.21
CA ASP A 59 17.14 12.68 3.17
C ASP A 59 16.37 12.70 1.85
N VAL A 60 17.05 12.48 0.72
CA VAL A 60 16.42 12.36 -0.60
C VAL A 60 15.53 11.12 -0.68
N LEU A 61 16.02 9.98 -0.18
CA LEU A 61 15.24 8.73 -0.12
C LEU A 61 14.01 8.91 0.79
N ARG A 62 14.19 9.52 1.97
CA ARG A 62 13.09 9.89 2.87
C ARG A 62 12.05 10.74 2.15
N ASP A 63 12.46 11.80 1.45
CA ASP A 63 11.53 12.72 0.80
C ASP A 63 10.77 12.04 -0.35
N LYS A 64 11.42 11.14 -1.09
CA LYS A 64 10.79 10.28 -2.10
C LYS A 64 9.76 9.31 -1.49
N ILE A 65 10.11 8.66 -0.38
CA ILE A 65 9.21 7.74 0.34
C ILE A 65 8.00 8.49 0.92
N ASN A 66 8.23 9.69 1.47
CA ASN A 66 7.19 10.46 2.17
C ASN A 66 6.29 11.29 1.23
N GLY A 67 6.63 11.39 -0.06
CA GLY A 67 5.81 12.09 -1.05
C GLY A 67 4.40 11.50 -1.27
N VAL A 68 4.13 10.27 -0.82
CA VAL A 68 2.79 9.63 -0.93
C VAL A 68 2.32 8.98 0.38
N ASN A 69 3.16 9.00 1.41
CA ASN A 69 2.92 8.26 2.64
C ASN A 69 2.52 9.16 3.79
N ALA A 70 1.59 8.64 4.59
CA ALA A 70 1.38 9.16 5.92
C ALA A 70 2.66 9.05 6.76
N HIS A 71 2.85 10.02 7.65
CA HIS A 71 3.96 10.00 8.59
C HIS A 71 3.79 8.92 9.66
N VAL A 72 2.54 8.57 9.98
CA VAL A 72 2.17 7.51 10.92
C VAL A 72 0.91 6.81 10.41
N ILE A 73 0.84 5.50 10.56
CA ILE A 73 -0.36 4.69 10.35
C ILE A 73 -0.77 4.00 11.65
N VAL A 74 -2.07 3.92 11.90
CA VAL A 74 -2.67 3.07 12.92
C VAL A 74 -3.37 1.93 12.21
N LEU A 75 -2.89 0.72 12.48
CA LEU A 75 -3.49 -0.53 12.03
C LEU A 75 -4.21 -1.21 13.20
N LYS A 76 -5.16 -2.06 12.87
CA LYS A 76 -5.81 -2.96 13.83
C LYS A 76 -5.52 -4.40 13.44
N ASN A 77 -4.94 -5.18 14.34
CA ASN A 77 -4.56 -6.58 14.15
C ASN A 77 -5.77 -7.54 14.19
N THR A 78 -6.88 -7.14 13.58
CA THR A 78 -8.10 -7.95 13.43
C THR A 78 -8.60 -7.90 11.99
N ALA A 79 -9.49 -8.84 11.61
CA ALA A 79 -10.01 -8.91 10.25
C ALA A 79 -10.84 -7.69 9.82
N THR A 80 -11.42 -6.97 10.79
CA THR A 80 -12.27 -5.80 10.56
C THR A 80 -11.91 -4.65 11.49
N PHE A 81 -12.13 -3.42 11.02
CA PHE A 81 -11.92 -2.19 11.78
C PHE A 81 -13.15 -1.27 11.68
N PRO A 82 -14.35 -1.69 12.13
CA PRO A 82 -15.59 -0.90 12.04
C PRO A 82 -15.60 0.37 12.90
N GLU A 83 -14.88 0.35 14.02
CA GLU A 83 -14.80 1.47 14.96
C GLU A 83 -13.81 2.57 14.52
N TYR A 84 -13.31 2.51 13.28
CA TYR A 84 -12.32 3.44 12.76
C TYR A 84 -12.72 4.91 12.90
N ARG A 85 -14.01 5.24 12.87
CA ARG A 85 -14.46 6.64 13.08
C ARG A 85 -14.18 7.14 14.49
N GLN A 86 -14.32 6.28 15.50
CA GLN A 86 -14.00 6.61 16.89
C GLN A 86 -12.49 6.77 17.06
N VAL A 87 -11.72 5.84 16.47
CA VAL A 87 -10.25 5.91 16.50
C VAL A 87 -9.74 7.14 15.74
N LEU A 88 -10.32 7.47 14.58
CA LEU A 88 -9.99 8.64 13.79
C LEU A 88 -10.20 9.92 14.61
N ALA A 89 -11.34 10.03 15.30
CA ALA A 89 -11.62 11.18 16.15
C ALA A 89 -10.66 11.30 17.36
N MET A 90 -10.09 10.19 17.83
CA MET A 90 -9.03 10.22 18.85
C MET A 90 -7.69 10.64 18.25
N VAL A 91 -7.32 10.06 17.10
CA VAL A 91 -6.09 10.38 16.36
C VAL A 91 -6.02 11.87 16.01
N GLU A 92 -7.12 12.45 15.53
CA GLU A 92 -7.19 13.88 15.18
C GLU A 92 -6.98 14.82 16.38
N LYS A 93 -7.18 14.33 17.61
CA LYS A 93 -6.97 15.11 18.84
C LYS A 93 -5.57 14.96 19.41
N THR A 94 -4.75 14.05 18.87
CA THR A 94 -3.40 13.82 19.37
C THR A 94 -2.49 15.01 19.03
N PRO A 95 -1.79 15.60 20.03
CA PRO A 95 -0.85 16.68 19.79
C PRO A 95 0.19 16.31 18.73
N GLY A 96 0.40 17.21 17.77
CA GLY A 96 1.34 17.00 16.67
C GLY A 96 0.72 16.39 15.41
N VAL A 97 -0.46 15.76 15.49
CA VAL A 97 -1.22 15.33 14.30
C VAL A 97 -1.84 16.56 13.62
N VAL A 98 -1.64 16.69 12.31
CA VAL A 98 -2.16 17.81 11.50
C VAL A 98 -3.45 17.42 10.79
N ALA A 99 -3.49 16.23 10.21
CA ALA A 99 -4.65 15.67 9.56
C ALA A 99 -4.56 14.14 9.56
N ALA A 100 -5.72 13.48 9.54
CA ALA A 100 -5.82 12.03 9.45
C ALA A 100 -6.99 11.61 8.57
N GLU A 101 -6.88 10.43 7.97
CA GLU A 101 -7.94 9.82 7.17
C GLU A 101 -7.96 8.29 7.31
N PRO A 102 -9.14 7.67 7.13
CA PRO A 102 -9.20 6.22 6.97
C PRO A 102 -8.71 5.81 5.59
N PHE A 103 -8.09 4.63 5.49
CA PHE A 103 -7.66 4.10 4.20
C PHE A 103 -7.90 2.59 4.07
N ILE A 104 -7.99 2.14 2.82
CA ILE A 104 -7.81 0.74 2.44
C ILE A 104 -6.63 0.66 1.49
N PHE A 105 -5.79 -0.34 1.68
CA PHE A 105 -4.74 -0.67 0.72
C PHE A 105 -4.97 -2.07 0.16
N ALA A 106 -5.01 -2.24 -1.16
CA ALA A 106 -5.31 -3.53 -1.78
C ALA A 106 -4.50 -3.77 -3.06
N GLU A 107 -4.03 -5.00 -3.24
CA GLU A 107 -3.57 -5.44 -4.56
C GLU A 107 -4.76 -5.94 -5.37
N LEU A 108 -4.97 -5.34 -6.53
CA LEU A 108 -6.04 -5.66 -7.46
C LEU A 108 -5.48 -5.92 -8.85
N GLU A 109 -6.31 -6.44 -9.75
CA GLU A 109 -6.04 -6.35 -11.18
C GLU A 109 -6.81 -5.17 -11.78
N MET A 110 -6.18 -4.46 -12.71
CA MET A 110 -6.79 -3.40 -13.50
C MET A 110 -6.63 -3.71 -14.98
N SER A 111 -7.71 -3.56 -15.76
CA SER A 111 -7.68 -3.66 -17.22
C SER A 111 -8.36 -2.47 -17.87
N SER A 112 -8.07 -2.25 -19.14
CA SER A 112 -8.75 -1.30 -20.01
C SER A 112 -9.33 -2.04 -21.22
N ALA A 113 -10.13 -1.35 -22.04
CA ALA A 113 -10.59 -1.93 -23.31
C ALA A 113 -9.42 -2.23 -24.28
N ALA A 114 -8.28 -1.55 -24.13
CA ALA A 114 -7.15 -1.62 -25.05
C ALA A 114 -6.04 -2.59 -24.60
N LYS A 115 -5.96 -2.92 -23.31
CA LYS A 115 -4.80 -3.62 -22.72
C LYS A 115 -5.23 -4.76 -21.77
N PRO A 116 -4.44 -5.84 -21.70
CA PRO A 116 -4.70 -6.93 -20.76
C PRO A 116 -4.60 -6.45 -19.29
N PRO A 117 -5.15 -7.22 -18.33
CA PRO A 117 -5.05 -6.89 -16.91
C PRO A 117 -3.60 -6.79 -16.43
N VAL A 118 -3.34 -5.82 -15.55
CA VAL A 118 -2.08 -5.65 -14.81
C VAL A 118 -2.35 -5.60 -13.31
N SER A 119 -1.40 -6.07 -12.51
CA SER A 119 -1.48 -5.95 -11.05
C SER A 119 -1.20 -4.53 -10.59
N ILE A 120 -2.12 -3.96 -9.83
CA ILE A 120 -2.03 -2.60 -9.31
C ILE A 120 -2.09 -2.57 -7.78
N ALA A 121 -1.60 -1.45 -7.29
CA ALA A 121 -1.64 -1.00 -5.92
C ALA A 121 -2.79 -0.01 -5.76
N LEU A 122 -3.91 -0.41 -5.16
CA LEU A 122 -5.02 0.51 -4.92
C LEU A 122 -4.98 1.04 -3.50
N LYS A 123 -4.95 2.37 -3.35
CA LYS A 123 -5.17 3.05 -2.08
C LYS A 123 -6.51 3.77 -2.11
N ALA A 124 -7.44 3.29 -1.29
CA ALA A 124 -8.74 3.92 -1.12
C ALA A 124 -8.65 5.00 -0.05
N VAL A 125 -9.13 6.21 -0.37
CA VAL A 125 -8.96 7.41 0.44
C VAL A 125 -10.29 8.14 0.64
N ASP A 126 -10.37 9.03 1.63
CA ASP A 126 -11.51 9.93 1.80
C ASP A 126 -11.25 11.19 0.95
N PRO A 127 -12.05 11.45 -0.12
CA PRO A 127 -11.84 12.61 -0.97
C PRO A 127 -11.85 13.95 -0.24
N ALA A 128 -12.55 14.06 0.90
CA ALA A 128 -12.60 15.28 1.70
C ALA A 128 -11.39 15.47 2.62
N ARG A 129 -10.52 14.47 2.75
CA ARG A 129 -9.39 14.45 3.68
C ARG A 129 -8.05 14.31 2.97
N VAL A 130 -7.99 13.54 1.89
CA VAL A 130 -6.76 13.13 1.23
C VAL A 130 -5.80 14.28 0.92
N GLY A 131 -6.30 15.43 0.44
CA GLY A 131 -5.45 16.59 0.12
C GLY A 131 -4.78 17.26 1.34
N ARG A 132 -5.23 16.95 2.56
CA ARG A 132 -4.61 17.42 3.82
C ARG A 132 -3.67 16.40 4.43
N VAL A 133 -3.77 15.13 4.02
CA VAL A 133 -2.98 14.01 4.59
C VAL A 133 -1.84 13.62 3.66
N LEU A 134 -2.11 13.51 2.36
CA LEU A 134 -1.15 13.11 1.34
C LEU A 134 -0.70 14.31 0.50
N THR A 135 0.57 14.34 0.12
CA THR A 135 1.15 15.42 -0.70
C THR A 135 1.01 15.17 -2.20
N ILE A 136 0.43 14.02 -2.60
CA ILE A 136 0.23 13.60 -3.99
C ILE A 136 -0.52 14.65 -4.84
N GLY A 137 -1.39 15.47 -4.23
CA GLY A 137 -2.10 16.54 -4.92
C GLY A 137 -1.17 17.57 -5.56
N THR A 138 0.03 17.76 -5.01
CA THR A 138 1.06 18.66 -5.56
C THR A 138 1.80 18.07 -6.77
N GLN A 139 1.62 16.77 -7.04
CA GLN A 139 2.31 16.01 -8.07
C GLN A 139 1.39 15.56 -9.21
N MET A 140 0.16 16.09 -9.24
CA MET A 140 -0.80 15.83 -10.31
C MET A 140 -0.25 16.33 -11.65
N LYS A 141 -0.39 15.50 -12.69
CA LYS A 141 -0.09 15.83 -14.09
C LYS A 141 -1.34 16.15 -14.89
N SER A 142 -2.48 15.61 -14.48
CA SER A 142 -3.79 15.90 -15.06
C SER A 142 -4.89 15.71 -14.01
N GLY A 143 -5.97 16.48 -14.11
CA GLY A 143 -7.05 16.45 -13.11
C GLY A 143 -6.63 17.02 -11.75
N THR A 144 -7.47 16.77 -10.74
CA THR A 144 -7.25 17.21 -9.34
C THR A 144 -7.73 16.14 -8.38
N LEU A 145 -7.25 16.15 -7.13
CA LEU A 145 -7.74 15.21 -6.10
C LEU A 145 -9.24 15.40 -5.80
N ASP A 146 -9.75 16.61 -5.94
CA ASP A 146 -11.18 16.92 -5.71
C ASP A 146 -12.10 16.12 -6.65
N ALA A 147 -11.57 15.69 -7.80
CA ALA A 147 -12.30 14.83 -8.74
C ALA A 147 -12.65 13.47 -8.13
N LEU A 148 -11.97 13.01 -7.06
CA LEU A 148 -12.34 11.80 -6.33
C LEU A 148 -13.69 11.93 -5.59
N GLY A 149 -14.14 13.15 -5.29
CA GLY A 149 -15.34 13.36 -4.49
C GLY A 149 -16.65 13.06 -5.22
N ASN A 150 -16.66 13.08 -6.55
CA ASN A 150 -17.88 13.02 -7.35
C ASN A 150 -17.65 12.22 -8.65
N GLY A 151 -18.63 11.41 -9.05
CA GLY A 151 -18.63 10.76 -10.36
C GLY A 151 -19.41 9.45 -10.42
N ALA A 152 -19.95 9.16 -11.60
CA ALA A 152 -20.52 7.87 -11.94
C ALA A 152 -20.09 7.53 -13.39
N PRO A 153 -19.26 6.49 -13.62
CA PRO A 153 -18.65 5.57 -12.65
C PRO A 153 -17.77 6.28 -11.60
N PRO A 154 -17.45 5.64 -10.46
CA PRO A 154 -16.57 6.23 -9.46
C PRO A 154 -15.23 6.66 -10.07
N PRO A 155 -14.73 7.86 -9.72
CA PRO A 155 -13.47 8.38 -10.23
C PRO A 155 -12.26 7.59 -9.72
N ILE A 156 -11.20 7.52 -10.52
CA ILE A 156 -9.90 6.95 -10.14
C ILE A 156 -8.76 7.80 -10.67
N ILE A 157 -7.70 7.94 -9.88
CA ILE A 157 -6.48 8.67 -10.25
C ILE A 157 -5.34 7.66 -10.35
N LEU A 158 -4.54 7.72 -11.42
CA LEU A 158 -3.50 6.73 -11.73
C LEU A 158 -2.10 7.34 -11.72
N GLY A 159 -1.07 6.55 -11.39
CA GLY A 159 0.30 6.88 -11.77
C GLY A 159 0.40 7.07 -13.29
N ASP A 160 1.22 8.02 -13.74
CA ASP A 160 1.28 8.38 -15.17
C ASP A 160 1.83 7.25 -16.04
N VAL A 161 2.76 6.43 -15.51
CA VAL A 161 3.27 5.24 -16.20
C VAL A 161 2.24 4.12 -16.22
N LEU A 162 1.46 3.94 -15.15
CA LEU A 162 0.32 3.01 -15.13
C LEU A 162 -0.72 3.38 -16.20
N ALA A 163 -1.11 4.67 -16.29
CA ALA A 163 -2.06 5.15 -17.29
C ALA A 163 -1.56 4.90 -18.73
N LYS A 164 -0.27 5.16 -19.00
CA LYS A 164 0.38 4.83 -20.29
C LYS A 164 0.39 3.33 -20.57
N THR A 165 0.66 2.51 -19.55
CA THR A 165 0.70 1.03 -19.66
C THR A 165 -0.66 0.48 -20.08
N LEU A 166 -1.73 1.04 -19.53
CA LEU A 166 -3.12 0.67 -19.84
C LEU A 166 -3.69 1.39 -21.07
N ASP A 167 -2.93 2.31 -21.68
CA ASP A 167 -3.35 3.16 -22.81
C ASP A 167 -4.66 3.91 -22.54
N VAL A 168 -4.75 4.53 -21.36
CA VAL A 168 -5.92 5.31 -20.92
C VAL A 168 -5.57 6.76 -20.63
N ARG A 169 -6.56 7.64 -20.78
CA ARG A 169 -6.51 9.08 -20.50
C ARG A 169 -7.66 9.46 -19.57
N VAL A 170 -7.60 10.69 -19.04
CA VAL A 170 -8.72 11.26 -18.29
C VAL A 170 -9.99 11.21 -19.15
N GLY A 171 -11.06 10.65 -18.59
CA GLY A 171 -12.31 10.41 -19.31
C GLY A 171 -12.54 8.95 -19.72
N ASP A 172 -11.49 8.12 -19.76
CA ASP A 172 -11.59 6.71 -20.11
C ASP A 172 -12.00 5.84 -18.91
N ASP A 173 -12.60 4.69 -19.20
CA ASP A 173 -12.99 3.70 -18.19
C ASP A 173 -11.92 2.60 -18.02
N VAL A 174 -11.73 2.18 -16.79
CA VAL A 174 -10.94 1.00 -16.41
C VAL A 174 -11.79 0.05 -15.57
N THR A 175 -11.50 -1.24 -15.64
CA THR A 175 -12.14 -2.24 -14.79
C THR A 175 -11.18 -2.68 -13.70
N LEU A 176 -11.61 -2.59 -12.45
CA LEU A 176 -10.92 -3.15 -11.30
C LEU A 176 -11.52 -4.52 -10.97
N THR A 177 -10.66 -5.52 -10.79
CA THR A 177 -11.05 -6.88 -10.42
C THR A 177 -10.46 -7.22 -9.05
N PRO A 178 -11.30 -7.56 -8.05
CA PRO A 178 -10.83 -7.98 -6.74
C PRO A 178 -10.16 -9.37 -6.77
N PRO A 179 -9.25 -9.66 -5.81
CA PRO A 179 -8.75 -11.00 -5.59
C PRO A 179 -9.88 -12.01 -5.39
N GLN A 180 -9.67 -13.25 -5.84
CA GLN A 180 -10.68 -14.31 -5.73
C GLN A 180 -10.75 -14.95 -4.33
N ASP A 181 -9.73 -14.75 -3.49
CA ASP A 181 -9.70 -15.28 -2.13
C ASP A 181 -10.71 -14.53 -1.24
N PRO A 182 -11.76 -15.18 -0.71
CA PRO A 182 -12.78 -14.57 0.16
C PRO A 182 -12.20 -13.93 1.43
N LEU A 183 -11.03 -14.39 1.89
CA LEU A 183 -10.34 -13.83 3.04
C LEU A 183 -9.66 -12.50 2.71
N VAL A 184 -9.39 -12.24 1.42
CA VAL A 184 -8.75 -11.02 0.89
C VAL A 184 -9.79 -10.07 0.31
N ALA A 185 -10.79 -10.55 -0.42
CA ALA A 185 -11.95 -9.77 -0.86
C ALA A 185 -13.20 -10.48 -0.33
N GLY A 186 -14.10 -9.80 0.37
CA GLY A 186 -15.25 -10.46 1.01
C GLY A 186 -16.15 -11.20 0.01
N GLU A 187 -17.07 -12.05 0.49
CA GLU A 187 -17.93 -12.88 -0.36
C GLU A 187 -18.75 -12.09 -1.40
N GLY A 188 -19.03 -10.83 -1.10
CA GLY A 188 -19.72 -9.88 -1.99
C GLY A 188 -18.82 -9.18 -3.01
N ALA A 189 -17.52 -9.49 -3.07
CA ALA A 189 -16.58 -8.79 -3.95
C ALA A 189 -16.92 -9.03 -5.43
N ARG A 190 -16.91 -7.97 -6.23
CA ARG A 190 -17.24 -8.01 -7.66
C ARG A 190 -16.38 -7.01 -8.43
N PRO A 191 -16.05 -7.28 -9.71
CA PRO A 191 -15.42 -6.28 -10.55
C PRO A 191 -16.23 -4.99 -10.64
N GLY A 192 -15.55 -3.85 -10.70
CA GLY A 192 -16.16 -2.53 -10.79
C GLY A 192 -15.52 -1.67 -11.87
N VAL A 193 -16.32 -0.89 -12.58
CA VAL A 193 -15.84 0.10 -13.55
C VAL A 193 -15.55 1.41 -12.84
N PHE A 194 -14.41 2.02 -13.15
CA PHE A 194 -13.97 3.31 -12.64
C PHE A 194 -13.58 4.22 -13.80
N ARG A 195 -13.80 5.52 -13.61
CA ARG A 195 -13.52 6.56 -14.60
C ARG A 195 -12.20 7.25 -14.26
N VAL A 196 -11.23 7.24 -15.18
CA VAL A 196 -9.96 7.95 -14.98
C VAL A 196 -10.24 9.45 -14.88
N ALA A 197 -9.92 10.03 -13.72
CA ALA A 197 -10.19 11.42 -13.38
C ALA A 197 -8.91 12.28 -13.33
N GLY A 198 -7.74 11.64 -13.30
CA GLY A 198 -6.46 12.33 -13.29
C GLY A 198 -5.27 11.37 -13.28
N THR A 199 -4.08 11.95 -13.40
CA THR A 199 -2.82 11.24 -13.28
C THR A 199 -1.83 12.02 -12.42
N PHE A 200 -0.88 11.33 -11.78
CA PHE A 200 0.21 11.94 -11.02
C PHE A 200 1.57 11.35 -11.41
N HIS A 201 2.66 11.99 -10.99
CA HIS A 201 4.01 11.46 -11.12
C HIS A 201 4.87 11.85 -9.91
N MET A 202 5.40 10.87 -9.20
CA MET A 202 6.13 11.01 -7.93
C MET A 202 7.64 10.90 -8.08
N ALA A 203 8.16 10.69 -9.29
CA ALA A 203 9.58 10.38 -9.53
C ALA A 203 10.05 9.17 -8.72
N PHE A 204 9.14 8.21 -8.53
CA PHE A 204 9.38 6.95 -7.86
C PHE A 204 8.61 5.85 -8.60
N ASP A 205 9.33 5.06 -9.38
CA ASP A 205 8.79 4.12 -10.36
C ASP A 205 7.68 3.23 -9.78
N GLU A 206 7.83 2.75 -8.54
CA GLU A 206 6.83 1.85 -7.94
C GLU A 206 5.45 2.50 -7.75
N TYR A 207 5.40 3.83 -7.53
CA TYR A 207 4.15 4.57 -7.49
C TYR A 207 3.65 4.92 -8.88
N ASP A 208 4.54 5.40 -9.74
CA ASP A 208 4.18 5.86 -11.08
C ASP A 208 3.68 4.70 -11.97
N GLU A 209 4.20 3.49 -11.76
CA GLU A 209 3.87 2.28 -12.52
C GLU A 209 2.69 1.49 -11.95
N ARG A 210 2.37 1.60 -10.66
CA ARG A 210 1.40 0.68 -10.02
C ARG A 210 0.34 1.33 -9.15
N LEU A 211 0.55 2.54 -8.62
CA LEU A 211 -0.35 3.14 -7.65
C LEU A 211 -1.57 3.79 -8.31
N ALA A 212 -2.74 3.53 -7.73
CA ALA A 212 -3.99 4.16 -8.06
C ALA A 212 -4.71 4.63 -6.77
N LEU A 213 -5.40 5.77 -6.86
CA LEU A 213 -6.25 6.30 -5.80
C LEU A 213 -7.72 6.26 -6.21
N ALA A 214 -8.58 5.79 -5.31
CA ALA A 214 -10.02 5.75 -5.52
C ALA A 214 -10.80 6.11 -4.23
N PRO A 215 -12.08 6.50 -4.33
CA PRO A 215 -12.89 6.84 -3.17
C PRO A 215 -13.13 5.61 -2.28
N LEU A 216 -12.91 5.77 -0.98
CA LEU A 216 -13.09 4.72 0.02
C LEU A 216 -14.43 3.96 -0.11
N PRO A 217 -15.60 4.62 -0.25
CA PRO A 217 -16.87 3.91 -0.38
C PRO A 217 -16.96 3.02 -1.63
N ALA A 218 -16.37 3.46 -2.75
CA ALA A 218 -16.38 2.69 -3.99
C ALA A 218 -15.52 1.43 -3.86
N VAL A 219 -14.38 1.52 -3.18
CA VAL A 219 -13.48 0.38 -2.95
C VAL A 219 -14.06 -0.59 -1.91
N GLN A 220 -14.71 -0.08 -0.86
CA GLN A 220 -15.44 -0.92 0.11
C GLN A 220 -16.52 -1.77 -0.57
N ALA A 221 -17.28 -1.16 -1.50
CA ALA A 221 -18.28 -1.85 -2.30
C ALA A 221 -17.64 -2.90 -3.23
N LEU A 222 -16.58 -2.55 -3.95
CA LEU A 222 -15.85 -3.47 -4.83
C LEU A 222 -15.31 -4.70 -4.09
N LEU A 223 -14.75 -4.49 -2.89
CA LEU A 223 -14.18 -5.55 -2.06
C LEU A 223 -15.23 -6.35 -1.29
N GLY A 224 -16.51 -5.96 -1.29
CA GLY A 224 -17.57 -6.67 -0.58
C GLY A 224 -17.32 -6.81 0.93
N ARG A 225 -16.57 -5.89 1.54
CA ARG A 225 -16.15 -5.95 2.96
C ARG A 225 -17.00 -5.09 3.89
N GLY A 226 -18.04 -4.44 3.38
CA GLY A 226 -18.87 -3.53 4.17
C GLY A 226 -18.08 -2.30 4.64
N ASP A 227 -18.57 -1.66 5.71
CA ASP A 227 -17.99 -0.44 6.27
C ASP A 227 -16.81 -0.73 7.21
N HIS A 228 -15.73 -1.25 6.62
CA HIS A 228 -14.46 -1.52 7.28
C HIS A 228 -13.32 -0.86 6.51
N VAL A 229 -12.24 -0.56 7.22
CA VAL A 229 -11.03 0.04 6.67
C VAL A 229 -9.83 -0.79 7.11
N MET A 230 -8.68 -0.56 6.47
CA MET A 230 -7.44 -1.22 6.86
C MET A 230 -6.80 -0.53 8.07
N GLY A 231 -6.86 0.79 8.09
CA GLY A 231 -6.27 1.59 9.13
C GLY A 231 -6.65 3.05 9.00
N ILE A 232 -6.02 3.84 9.85
CA ILE A 232 -6.05 5.30 9.80
C ILE A 232 -4.63 5.74 9.53
N GLU A 233 -4.48 6.68 8.62
CA GLU A 233 -3.20 7.25 8.27
C GLU A 233 -3.21 8.74 8.54
N MET A 234 -2.05 9.32 8.88
CA MET A 234 -1.98 10.71 9.28
C MET A 234 -0.68 11.39 8.90
N THR A 235 -0.76 12.70 8.75
CA THR A 235 0.42 13.56 8.67
C THR A 235 0.63 14.29 9.99
N VAL A 236 1.89 14.35 10.40
CA VAL A 236 2.32 15.02 11.64
C VAL A 236 3.10 16.31 11.31
N LYS A 237 3.04 17.27 12.22
CA LYS A 237 3.63 18.61 12.05
C LYS A 237 5.15 18.58 11.87
N VAL A 238 5.83 17.72 12.62
CA VAL A 238 7.30 17.57 12.60
C VAL A 238 7.59 16.10 12.36
N LEU A 239 8.12 15.79 11.17
CA LEU A 239 8.37 14.40 10.76
C LEU A 239 9.27 13.65 11.75
N GLY A 240 10.27 14.32 12.34
CA GLY A 240 11.15 13.73 13.35
C GLY A 240 10.46 13.27 14.64
N GLN A 241 9.20 13.68 14.88
CA GLN A 241 8.39 13.28 16.03
C GLN A 241 7.46 12.10 15.70
N SER A 242 7.50 11.54 14.48
CA SER A 242 6.57 10.48 14.04
C SER A 242 6.58 9.25 14.94
N ASP A 243 7.76 8.78 15.37
CA ASP A 243 7.93 7.62 16.25
C ASP A 243 7.36 7.87 17.65
N GLU A 244 7.66 9.05 18.23
CA GLU A 244 7.10 9.43 19.54
C GLU A 244 5.58 9.54 19.49
N ILE A 245 5.04 10.12 18.42
CA ILE A 245 3.58 10.23 18.19
C ILE A 245 2.96 8.85 18.00
N ALA A 246 3.59 7.96 17.22
CA ALA A 246 3.12 6.58 17.04
C ALA A 246 3.03 5.84 18.38
N LYS A 247 4.11 5.87 19.18
CA LYS A 247 4.15 5.27 20.53
C LYS A 247 3.07 5.84 21.45
N ALA A 248 2.89 7.16 21.46
CA ALA A 248 1.86 7.82 22.27
C ALA A 248 0.44 7.43 21.83
N LEU A 249 0.20 7.29 20.53
CA LEU A 249 -1.07 6.83 19.98
C LEU A 249 -1.37 5.39 20.40
N GLU A 250 -0.39 4.49 20.29
CA GLU A 250 -0.59 3.10 20.69
C GLU A 250 -0.98 2.96 22.17
N VAL A 251 -0.34 3.74 23.06
CA VAL A 251 -0.73 3.83 24.47
C VAL A 251 -2.13 4.40 24.64
N THR A 252 -2.46 5.48 23.93
CA THR A 252 -3.78 6.14 23.99
C THR A 252 -4.91 5.22 23.53
N LEU A 253 -4.63 4.36 22.55
CA LEU A 253 -5.57 3.37 22.02
C LEU A 253 -5.69 2.11 22.89
N GLY A 254 -4.90 2.01 23.97
CA GLY A 254 -4.93 0.90 24.91
C GLY A 254 -4.09 -0.32 24.50
N GLY A 255 -3.16 -0.15 23.55
CA GLY A 255 -2.32 -1.24 23.04
C GLY A 255 -3.08 -2.19 22.11
N PRO A 256 -2.76 -3.50 22.10
CA PRO A 256 -3.42 -4.48 21.25
C PRO A 256 -4.95 -4.43 21.36
N PRO A 257 -5.70 -4.51 20.24
CA PRO A 257 -5.24 -4.93 18.90
C PRO A 257 -4.66 -3.82 18.03
N TYR A 258 -4.53 -2.58 18.52
CA TYR A 258 -4.01 -1.48 17.73
C TYR A 258 -2.48 -1.51 17.69
N LYS A 259 -1.93 -1.16 16.53
CA LYS A 259 -0.49 -0.92 16.36
C LYS A 259 -0.32 0.40 15.60
N ALA A 260 0.49 1.30 16.14
CA ALA A 260 0.90 2.50 15.44
C ALA A 260 2.30 2.31 14.85
N ILE A 261 2.47 2.58 13.56
CA ILE A 261 3.72 2.39 12.83
C ILE A 261 4.07 3.72 12.19
N ASP A 262 5.30 4.19 12.42
CA ASP A 262 5.79 5.42 11.85
C ASP A 262 6.39 5.19 10.45
N TRP A 263 6.55 6.25 9.65
CA TRP A 263 7.03 6.15 8.27
C TRP A 263 8.38 5.43 8.15
N TYR A 264 9.27 5.56 9.14
CA TYR A 264 10.57 4.90 9.10
C TYR A 264 10.42 3.40 9.38
N GLU A 265 9.73 3.00 10.44
CA GLU A 265 9.48 1.56 10.74
C GLU A 265 8.77 0.87 9.56
N LEU A 266 7.79 1.55 8.95
CA LEU A 266 7.08 1.05 7.77
C LEU A 266 8.02 0.76 6.58
N ASN A 267 9.14 1.47 6.50
CA ASN A 267 10.10 1.42 5.39
C ASN A 267 11.48 0.91 5.82
N GLU A 268 11.62 0.34 7.02
CA GLU A 268 12.91 0.00 7.64
C GLU A 268 13.76 -0.90 6.75
N GLN A 269 13.14 -1.86 6.07
CA GLN A 269 13.82 -2.76 5.16
C GLN A 269 14.51 -2.02 4.01
N LEU A 270 13.96 -0.91 3.52
CA LEU A 270 14.55 -0.12 2.43
C LEU A 270 15.78 0.63 2.90
N PHE A 271 15.69 1.29 4.06
CA PHE A 271 16.81 1.98 4.68
C PHE A 271 17.94 1.00 5.00
N THR A 272 17.59 -0.16 5.59
CA THR A 272 18.56 -1.22 5.89
C THR A 272 19.24 -1.75 4.62
N THR A 273 18.47 -1.97 3.54
CA THR A 273 19.02 -2.44 2.26
C THR A 273 19.92 -1.39 1.60
N ALA A 274 19.60 -0.10 1.75
CA ALA A 274 20.43 1.01 1.28
C ALA A 274 21.62 1.32 2.20
N GLY A 275 21.76 0.63 3.33
CA GLY A 275 22.84 0.85 4.31
C GLY A 275 22.65 2.10 5.18
N HIS A 276 21.44 2.63 5.26
CA HIS A 276 21.11 3.85 5.98
C HIS A 276 20.48 3.54 7.33
N ALA A 277 20.87 4.30 8.37
CA ALA A 277 20.18 4.32 9.65
C ALA A 277 18.99 5.30 9.64
N ARG A 278 18.22 5.32 10.72
CA ARG A 278 17.15 6.31 10.91
C ARG A 278 17.71 7.73 10.80
N PRO A 279 17.24 8.54 9.84
CA PRO A 279 17.72 9.90 9.64
C PRO A 279 17.19 10.86 10.71
#